data_AF-A0A0C5JNF0-F1
#
_entry.id   AF-A0A0C5JNF0-F1
#
_cell.length_a   1.000
_cell.length_b   1.000
_cell.length_c   1.000
_cell.angle_alpha   90.00
_cell.angle_beta   90.00
_cell.angle_gamma   90.00
#
_symmetry.space_group_name_H-M   'P 1'
#
loop_
_entity.id
_entity.type
_entity.pdbx_description
1 polymer ?
#
loop_
_entity_poly.entity_id
_entity_poly.type
_entity_poly.pdbx_seq_one_letter_code
_entity_poly.pdbx_strand_id
1 'polypeptide(L)'
;MARYEVHRLIQNLTKVPGLLDRLTTETRAVFDEYGLTDQERQALTEASPPALASIDVHPILQMLYLIARNPGMATQVSIRDYHALFNKES
;
A
#
# COMPACT_ATOMS: atom_id res chain seq x y z
N MET A 1 1.24 1.50 -17.83
CA MET A 1 1.90 0.52 -16.94
C MET A 1 2.63 1.29 -15.86
N ALA A 2 2.43 0.95 -14.58
CA ALA A 2 3.13 1.61 -13.47
C ALA A 2 4.64 1.54 -13.65
N ARG A 3 5.33 2.62 -13.25
CA ARG A 3 6.79 2.67 -13.30
C ARG A 3 7.38 1.62 -12.36
N TYR A 4 8.51 1.06 -12.77
CA TYR A 4 9.25 0.06 -11.99
C TYR A 4 9.56 0.55 -10.57
N GLU A 5 9.86 1.84 -10.40
CA GLU A 5 10.20 2.40 -9.10
C GLU A 5 9.06 2.36 -8.07
N VAL A 6 7.81 2.58 -8.51
CA VAL A 6 6.63 2.46 -7.64
C VAL A 6 6.45 1.00 -7.20
N HIS A 7 6.55 0.07 -8.13
CA HIS A 7 6.47 -1.36 -7.81
C HIS A 7 7.59 -1.80 -6.88
N ARG A 8 8.81 -1.30 -7.11
CA ARG A 8 9.97 -1.58 -6.27
C ARG A 8 9.80 -1.02 -4.86
N LEU A 9 9.26 0.20 -4.71
CA LEU A 9 8.92 0.76 -3.40
C LEU A 9 7.96 -0.16 -2.64
N ILE A 10 6.83 -0.51 -3.27
CA ILE A 10 5.79 -1.32 -2.63
C ILE A 10 6.33 -2.71 -2.24
N GLN A 11 7.11 -3.35 -3.10
CA GLN A 11 7.74 -4.64 -2.77
C GLN A 11 8.80 -4.50 -1.67
N ASN A 12 9.51 -3.39 -1.60
CA ASN A 12 10.49 -3.18 -0.56
C ASN A 12 9.85 -2.91 0.80
N LEU A 13 8.58 -2.49 0.87
CA LEU A 13 7.88 -2.36 2.16
C LEU A 13 7.79 -3.69 2.92
N THR A 14 7.76 -4.82 2.22
CA THR A 14 7.74 -6.15 2.84
C THR A 14 9.12 -6.79 2.98
N LYS A 15 10.11 -6.33 2.21
CA LYS A 15 11.47 -6.89 2.18
C LYS A 15 12.48 -6.12 3.04
N VAL A 16 12.30 -4.81 3.19
CA VAL A 16 13.24 -3.92 3.89
C VAL A 16 12.66 -3.59 5.27
N PRO A 17 13.25 -4.13 6.35
CA PRO A 17 12.81 -3.79 7.70
C PRO A 17 13.02 -2.29 7.97
N GLY A 18 12.03 -1.65 8.60
CA GLY A 18 12.06 -0.22 8.92
C GLY A 18 11.69 0.73 7.76
N LEU A 19 11.55 0.23 6.52
CA LEU A 19 11.10 1.08 5.40
C LEU A 19 9.68 1.59 5.61
N LEU A 20 8.81 0.82 6.27
CA LEU A 20 7.47 1.25 6.64
C LEU A 20 7.48 2.45 7.60
N ASP A 21 8.33 2.38 8.64
CA ASP A 21 8.47 3.44 9.62
C ASP A 21 9.08 4.69 8.98
N ARG A 22 10.09 4.52 8.11
CA ARG A 22 10.66 5.60 7.29
C ARG A 22 9.65 6.18 6.32
N LEU A 23 8.82 5.38 5.68
CA LEU A 23 7.76 5.87 4.80
C LEU A 23 6.74 6.72 5.58
N THR A 24 6.54 6.44 6.87
CA THR A 24 5.63 7.18 7.74
C THR A 24 6.24 8.47 8.29
N THR A 25 7.52 8.44 8.68
CA THR A 25 8.22 9.57 9.32
C THR A 25 8.96 10.47 8.34
N GLU A 26 9.47 9.90 7.24
CA GLU A 26 10.33 10.54 6.23
C GLU A 26 9.77 10.35 4.81
N THR A 27 8.44 10.39 4.63
CA THR A 27 7.74 10.06 3.37
C THR A 27 8.39 10.67 2.13
N ARG A 28 8.70 11.98 2.20
CA ARG A 28 9.26 12.72 1.06
C ARG A 28 10.67 12.25 0.70
N ALA A 29 11.51 12.00 1.70
CA ALA A 29 12.87 11.50 1.48
C ALA A 29 12.85 10.10 0.86
N VAL A 30 11.95 9.22 1.32
CA VAL A 30 11.74 7.90 0.71
C VAL A 30 11.27 8.03 -0.74
N PHE A 31 10.37 8.95 -1.05
CA PHE A 31 9.95 9.16 -2.45
C PHE A 31 11.05 9.73 -3.34
N ASP A 32 11.91 10.59 -2.79
CA ASP A 32 13.09 11.12 -3.48
C ASP A 32 14.12 10.01 -3.78
N GLU A 33 14.39 9.12 -2.81
CA GLU A 33 15.30 7.97 -2.98
C GLU A 33 14.91 7.05 -4.14
N TYR A 34 13.61 6.91 -4.38
CA TYR A 34 13.06 6.07 -5.45
C TYR A 34 12.81 6.84 -6.76
N GLY A 35 13.09 8.15 -6.82
CA GLY A 35 12.91 8.94 -8.05
C GLY A 35 11.46 9.00 -8.55
N LEU A 36 10.50 9.03 -7.62
CA LEU A 36 9.07 9.11 -7.95
C LEU A 36 8.71 10.47 -8.53
N THR A 37 7.82 10.50 -9.52
CA THR A 37 7.27 11.76 -10.05
C THR A 37 6.30 12.39 -9.06
N ASP A 38 5.99 13.69 -9.25
CA ASP A 38 5.00 14.37 -8.42
C ASP A 38 3.62 13.71 -8.46
N GLN A 39 3.22 13.19 -9.63
CA GLN A 39 1.97 12.44 -9.78
C GLN A 39 1.98 11.13 -8.96
N GLU A 40 3.08 10.39 -8.97
CA GLU A 40 3.21 9.15 -8.20
C GLU A 40 3.24 9.42 -6.70
N ARG A 41 3.96 10.46 -6.28
CA ARG A 41 3.99 10.92 -4.88
C ARG A 41 2.60 11.30 -4.41
N GLN A 42 1.85 12.04 -5.22
CA GLN A 42 0.49 12.43 -4.88
C GLN A 42 -0.42 11.22 -4.74
N ALA A 43 -0.38 10.29 -5.70
CA ALA A 43 -1.18 9.06 -5.66
C ALA A 43 -0.86 8.16 -4.46
N LEU A 44 0.42 7.99 -4.13
CA LEU A 44 0.88 7.24 -2.96
C LEU A 44 0.56 7.96 -1.64
N THR A 45 0.61 9.30 -1.63
CA THR A 45 0.24 10.09 -0.44
C THR A 45 -1.26 9.99 -0.16
N GLU A 46 -2.09 10.11 -1.20
CA GLU A 46 -3.54 9.96 -1.11
C GLU A 46 -3.93 8.54 -0.67
N ALA A 47 -3.15 7.53 -1.10
CA ALA A 47 -3.31 6.14 -0.70
C ALA A 47 -4.76 5.65 -0.84
N SER A 48 -5.41 5.98 -1.95
CA SER A 48 -6.77 5.54 -2.30
C SER A 48 -6.71 4.56 -3.48
N PRO A 49 -7.60 3.55 -3.55
CA PRO A 49 -7.69 2.67 -4.73
C PRO A 49 -7.77 3.41 -6.08
N PRO A 50 -8.60 4.48 -6.25
CA PRO A 50 -8.61 5.22 -7.50
C PRO A 50 -7.31 5.98 -7.77
N ALA A 51 -6.65 6.53 -6.75
CA ALA A 51 -5.37 7.22 -6.94
C ALA A 51 -4.25 6.25 -7.36
N LEU A 52 -4.17 5.07 -6.75
CA LEU A 52 -3.17 4.05 -7.11
C LEU A 52 -3.47 3.43 -8.50
N ALA A 53 -4.74 3.32 -8.87
CA ALA A 53 -5.13 2.91 -10.22
C ALA A 53 -4.73 3.96 -11.27
N SER A 54 -4.77 5.26 -10.94
CA SER A 54 -4.40 6.35 -11.86
C SER A 54 -2.93 6.32 -12.29
N ILE A 55 -2.06 5.67 -11.50
CA ILE A 55 -0.64 5.45 -11.81
C ILE A 55 -0.37 4.02 -12.30
N ASP A 56 -1.40 3.29 -12.74
CA ASP A 56 -1.34 1.93 -13.28
C ASP A 56 -0.73 0.87 -12.34
N VAL A 57 -0.81 1.06 -11.02
CA VAL A 57 -0.29 0.08 -10.05
C VAL A 57 -1.16 -1.16 -10.04
N HIS A 58 -0.53 -2.34 -10.04
CA HIS A 58 -1.26 -3.61 -10.03
C HIS A 58 -2.15 -3.76 -8.77
N PRO A 59 -3.42 -4.24 -8.87
CA PRO A 59 -4.36 -4.32 -7.74
C PRO A 59 -3.82 -4.99 -6.48
N ILE A 60 -3.04 -6.07 -6.62
CA ILE A 60 -2.37 -6.74 -5.49
C ILE A 60 -1.41 -5.81 -4.75
N LEU A 61 -0.62 -5.01 -5.49
CA LEU A 61 0.33 -4.06 -4.92
C LEU A 61 -0.41 -2.87 -4.29
N GLN A 62 -1.54 -2.45 -4.86
CA GLN A 62 -2.40 -1.45 -4.24
C GLN A 62 -2.84 -1.92 -2.85
N MET A 63 -3.34 -3.16 -2.76
CA MET A 63 -3.79 -3.75 -1.50
C MET A 63 -2.66 -3.84 -0.47
N LEU A 64 -1.46 -4.30 -0.87
CA LEU A 64 -0.29 -4.34 0.02
C LEU A 64 0.09 -2.96 0.55
N TYR A 65 0.04 -1.94 -0.30
CA TYR A 65 0.34 -0.57 0.09
C TYR A 65 -0.69 0.00 1.07
N LEU A 66 -1.98 -0.29 0.86
CA LEU A 66 -3.07 0.13 1.75
C LEU A 66 -2.96 -0.53 3.14
N ILE A 67 -2.67 -1.84 3.18
CA ILE A 67 -2.45 -2.58 4.43
C ILE A 67 -1.23 -2.03 5.18
N ALA A 68 -0.15 -1.73 4.46
CA ALA A 68 1.06 -1.15 5.02
C ALA A 68 0.80 0.25 5.64
N ARG A 69 0.04 1.10 4.96
CA ARG A 69 -0.24 2.48 5.42
C ARG A 69 -1.29 2.57 6.53
N ASN A 70 -2.23 1.64 6.55
CA ASN A 70 -3.28 1.58 7.56
C ASN A 70 -3.25 0.22 8.28
N PRO A 71 -2.49 0.09 9.38
CA PRO A 71 -2.47 -1.16 10.16
C PRO A 71 -3.85 -1.55 10.70
N GLY A 72 -4.80 -0.60 10.84
CA GLY A 72 -6.20 -0.87 11.17
C GLY A 72 -7.01 -1.55 10.05
N MET A 73 -6.59 -1.43 8.79
CA MET A 73 -7.18 -2.19 7.67
C MET A 73 -6.69 -3.64 7.63
N ALA A 74 -5.48 -3.93 8.14
CA ALA A 74 -5.02 -5.32 8.30
C ALA A 74 -5.98 -6.12 9.21
N THR A 75 -6.63 -5.45 10.16
CA THR A 75 -7.65 -6.03 11.06
C THR A 75 -9.01 -6.22 10.39
N GLN A 76 -9.29 -5.56 9.26
CA GLN A 76 -10.53 -5.75 8.48
C GLN A 76 -10.35 -6.76 7.34
N VAL A 77 -9.11 -7.03 6.93
CA VAL A 77 -8.73 -8.04 5.93
C VAL A 77 -8.40 -9.39 6.59
N SER A 78 -8.78 -9.60 7.86
CA SER A 78 -8.88 -10.95 8.41
C SER A 78 -10.09 -11.65 7.77
N ILE A 79 -9.85 -12.41 6.68
CA ILE A 79 -10.74 -13.50 6.21
C ILE A 79 -11.09 -14.48 7.37
N ARG A 80 -10.37 -14.39 8.49
CA ARG A 80 -10.64 -15.11 9.74
C ARG A 80 -11.98 -14.74 10.39
N ASP A 81 -12.54 -13.55 10.17
CA ASP A 81 -13.86 -13.16 10.69
C ASP A 81 -15.02 -13.39 9.70
N TYR A 82 -14.70 -13.62 8.42
CA TYR A 82 -15.72 -13.91 7.39
C TYR A 82 -16.44 -15.24 7.66
N HIS A 83 -15.76 -16.24 8.24
CA HIS A 83 -16.37 -17.51 8.62
C HIS A 83 -17.29 -17.43 9.83
N ALA A 84 -17.11 -16.44 10.72
CA ALA A 84 -17.95 -16.27 11.91
C ALA A 84 -19.32 -15.64 11.58
N LEU A 85 -19.40 -14.85 10.51
CA LEU A 85 -20.65 -14.26 10.01
C LEU A 85 -21.53 -15.27 9.27
N PHE A 86 -20.94 -16.26 8.57
CA PHE A 86 -21.69 -17.28 7.83
C PHE A 86 -22.18 -18.46 8.67
N ASN A 87 -21.69 -18.64 9.90
CA ASN A 87 -22.10 -19.73 10.79
C ASN A 87 -23.23 -19.36 11.77
N LYS A 88 -23.87 -18.20 11.60
CA LYS A 88 -24.99 -17.76 12.45
C LYS A 88 -26.38 -18.00 11.83
N GLU A 89 -26.44 -18.69 10.69
CA GLU A 89 -27.69 -19.06 10.01
C GLU A 89 -27.76 -20.56 9.67
N SER A 90 -27.48 -21.44 10.64
CA SER A 90 -27.86 -22.86 10.55
C SER A 90 -28.36 -23.37 11.89
#